data_AF-A0A553URE1-F1
#
_entry.id   AF-A0A553URE1-F1
#
_cell.length_a   1.000
_cell.length_b   1.000
_cell.length_c   1.000
_cell.angle_alpha   90.00
_cell.angle_beta   90.00
_cell.angle_gamma   90.00
#
_symmetry.space_group_name_H-M   'P 1'
#
loop_
_entity.id
_entity.type
_entity.pdbx_description
1 polymer ?
#
loop_
_entity_poly.entity_id
_entity_poly.type
_entity_poly.pdbx_seq_one_letter_code
_entity_poly.pdbx_strand_id
1 'polypeptide(L)'
;MNRPEPQHRQPSRRTFLEWVGLGLLSLPAASSFQNSALAAGLKPTHSAAVPKIMLIRHAEKPNGDGSGPLGITAAGQPDSESLTVRGWQRAGALTQLFSQPSLLADIHYSALSQPTRLFASAIGKGSASQRPAETLTPLAERLGIALEQPYPKTQTDLLGQMLGAAARQGGAQGAALVAWEHTLIPELARAITGQPDLIPAHSIPAQWPDERFDLIWMLNWQAGSQQFSLTQIDQRLLAGDAGL
;
A
#
# COMPACT_ATOMS: atom_id res chain seq x y z
N MET A 1 -12.95 -71.97 -31.55
CA MET A 1 -12.66 -71.97 -30.10
C MET A 1 -13.62 -70.97 -29.47
N ASN A 2 -14.66 -71.47 -28.80
CA ASN A 2 -15.85 -70.69 -28.40
C ASN A 2 -15.63 -69.96 -27.07
N ARG A 3 -16.15 -68.72 -26.96
CA ARG A 3 -16.40 -68.03 -25.69
C ARG A 3 -17.44 -68.77 -24.84
N PRO A 4 -17.43 -68.53 -23.52
CA PRO A 4 -18.58 -67.87 -22.94
C PRO A 4 -18.20 -66.72 -21.98
N GLU A 5 -19.17 -65.84 -21.77
CA GLU A 5 -19.21 -64.70 -20.84
C GLU A 5 -20.16 -65.05 -19.66
N PRO A 6 -20.56 -64.13 -18.77
CA PRO A 6 -19.96 -63.68 -17.50
C PRO A 6 -20.73 -64.18 -16.24
N GLN A 7 -20.22 -63.97 -15.01
CA GLN A 7 -21.09 -63.88 -13.80
C GLN A 7 -20.59 -62.90 -12.73
N HIS A 8 -21.46 -61.91 -12.46
CA HIS A 8 -21.54 -61.07 -11.27
C HIS A 8 -21.67 -61.92 -9.99
N ARG A 9 -21.01 -61.53 -8.89
CA ARG A 9 -21.36 -62.00 -7.53
C ARG A 9 -21.64 -60.82 -6.60
N GLN A 10 -22.85 -60.86 -6.04
CA GLN A 10 -23.44 -59.96 -5.04
C GLN A 10 -22.81 -60.14 -3.63
N PRO A 11 -22.97 -59.16 -2.72
CA PRO A 11 -22.34 -59.15 -1.40
C PRO A 11 -23.09 -60.02 -0.38
N SER A 12 -22.34 -60.65 0.54
CA SER A 12 -22.88 -61.45 1.63
C SER A 12 -23.25 -60.61 2.85
N ARG A 13 -24.51 -60.76 3.29
CA ARG A 13 -25.04 -60.23 4.55
C ARG A 13 -24.47 -60.97 5.76
N ARG A 14 -24.13 -60.24 6.84
CA ARG A 14 -24.15 -60.74 8.22
C ARG A 14 -24.83 -59.70 9.11
N THR A 15 -25.70 -60.19 9.98
CA THR A 15 -26.68 -59.46 10.78
C THR A 15 -26.38 -59.68 12.28
N PHE A 16 -26.96 -58.82 13.14
CA PHE A 16 -27.09 -58.86 14.62
C PHE A 16 -25.86 -58.37 15.44
N LEU A 17 -25.98 -57.57 16.50
CA LEU A 17 -27.07 -57.27 17.45
C LEU A 17 -27.08 -55.78 17.88
N GLU A 18 -28.28 -55.27 18.20
CA GLU A 18 -28.52 -54.07 19.01
C GLU A 18 -28.08 -54.26 20.46
N TRP A 19 -27.59 -53.20 21.12
CA TRP A 19 -27.85 -52.91 22.54
C TRP A 19 -27.86 -51.40 22.76
N VAL A 20 -28.99 -50.92 23.28
CA VAL A 20 -29.25 -49.54 23.74
C VAL A 20 -28.61 -49.35 25.11
N GLY A 21 -27.88 -48.25 25.27
CA GLY A 21 -27.36 -47.80 26.56
C GLY A 21 -27.32 -46.28 26.61
N LEU A 22 -28.38 -45.66 27.13
CA LEU A 22 -28.45 -44.25 27.49
C LEU A 22 -27.41 -43.95 28.58
N GLY A 23 -26.40 -43.16 28.24
CA GLY A 23 -25.52 -42.49 29.19
C GLY A 23 -25.57 -40.99 28.95
N LEU A 24 -26.42 -40.30 29.71
CA LEU A 24 -26.48 -38.84 29.78
C LEU A 24 -25.17 -38.30 30.37
N LEU A 25 -24.24 -37.94 29.49
CA LEU A 25 -23.08 -37.11 29.85
C LEU A 25 -23.43 -35.66 29.54
N SER A 26 -23.80 -34.95 30.61
CA SER A 26 -23.97 -33.51 30.66
C SER A 26 -22.67 -32.80 30.30
N LEU A 27 -22.60 -32.27 29.07
CA LEU A 27 -21.55 -31.35 28.63
C LEU A 27 -21.77 -29.99 29.29
N PRO A 28 -20.77 -29.39 29.97
CA PRO A 28 -20.90 -28.03 30.47
C PRO A 28 -20.95 -27.07 29.28
N ALA A 29 -21.90 -26.14 29.33
CA ALA A 29 -22.07 -25.07 28.37
C ALA A 29 -20.74 -24.32 28.18
N ALA A 30 -20.21 -24.35 26.96
CA ALA A 30 -19.10 -23.49 26.58
C ALA A 30 -19.63 -22.05 26.54
N SER A 31 -19.30 -21.31 27.59
CA SER A 31 -19.58 -19.91 27.77
C SER A 31 -19.24 -19.12 26.52
N SER A 32 -20.23 -18.40 25.99
CA SER A 32 -20.06 -17.33 25.02
C SER A 32 -18.97 -16.38 25.52
N PHE A 33 -17.82 -16.36 24.85
CA PHE A 33 -16.84 -15.29 25.01
C PHE A 33 -17.43 -14.01 24.41
N GLN A 34 -18.25 -13.32 25.19
CA GLN A 34 -18.54 -11.91 25.00
C GLN A 34 -17.25 -11.16 25.32
N ASN A 35 -16.45 -10.88 24.31
CA ASN A 35 -15.43 -9.83 24.43
C ASN A 35 -16.16 -8.49 24.53
N SER A 36 -16.43 -8.06 25.75
CA SER A 36 -16.70 -6.67 26.08
C SER A 36 -15.42 -5.86 25.88
N ALA A 37 -15.13 -5.47 24.64
CA ALA A 37 -14.28 -4.33 24.40
C ALA A 37 -15.15 -3.08 24.49
N LEU A 38 -15.19 -2.48 25.69
CA LEU A 38 -15.48 -1.06 25.87
C LEU A 38 -14.36 -0.27 25.18
N ALA A 39 -14.44 -0.18 23.85
CA ALA A 39 -13.73 0.85 23.10
C ALA A 39 -14.50 2.15 23.35
N ALA A 40 -14.08 2.87 24.38
CA ALA A 40 -14.48 4.25 24.59
C ALA A 40 -14.33 5.01 23.27
N GLY A 41 -15.39 5.72 22.88
CA GLY A 41 -15.47 6.47 21.63
C GLY A 41 -14.36 7.50 21.51
N LEU A 42 -13.31 7.14 20.77
CA LEU A 42 -12.48 8.11 20.07
C LEU A 42 -13.08 8.23 18.67
N LYS A 43 -13.80 9.32 18.43
CA LYS A 43 -14.04 9.78 17.06
C LYS A 43 -12.65 9.99 16.44
N PRO A 44 -12.30 9.36 15.29
CA PRO A 44 -11.07 9.72 14.62
C PRO A 44 -11.20 11.19 14.23
N THR A 45 -10.38 12.03 14.83
CA THR A 45 -10.23 13.44 14.45
C THR A 45 -9.56 13.47 13.09
N HIS A 46 -10.37 13.35 12.03
CA HIS A 46 -9.91 13.54 10.66
C HIS A 46 -9.66 15.03 10.41
N SER A 47 -8.44 15.46 10.75
CA SER A 47 -7.59 16.36 9.95
C SER A 47 -6.43 16.80 10.86
N ALA A 48 -5.39 15.98 10.94
CA ALA A 48 -4.08 16.45 11.38
C ALA A 48 -3.42 17.13 10.19
N ALA A 49 -2.81 18.30 10.41
CA ALA A 49 -1.97 18.96 9.43
C ALA A 49 -0.91 18.00 8.88
N VAL A 50 -0.57 18.12 7.60
CA VAL A 50 0.50 17.34 6.98
C VAL A 50 1.44 18.29 6.25
N PRO A 51 2.28 19.06 6.97
CA PRO A 51 3.17 20.03 6.33
C PRO A 51 4.16 19.38 5.34
N LYS A 52 4.45 18.08 5.52
CA LYS A 52 5.28 17.28 4.63
C LYS A 52 4.43 16.29 3.83
N ILE A 53 4.61 16.28 2.52
CA ILE A 53 4.00 15.32 1.60
C ILE A 53 5.13 14.64 0.83
N MET A 54 5.27 13.33 1.00
CA MET A 54 6.27 12.51 0.35
C MET A 54 5.59 11.71 -0.75
N LEU A 55 6.06 11.85 -1.99
CA LEU A 55 5.55 11.16 -3.15
C LEU A 55 6.54 10.08 -3.59
N ILE A 56 6.02 8.88 -3.81
CA ILE A 56 6.74 7.77 -4.44
C ILE A 56 5.90 7.23 -5.59
N ARG A 57 6.56 6.62 -6.57
CA ARG A 57 5.84 5.71 -7.48
C ARG A 57 5.60 4.37 -6.82
N HIS A 58 4.65 3.62 -7.35
CA HIS A 58 4.55 2.20 -7.03
C HIS A 58 5.88 1.46 -7.30
N ALA A 59 6.15 0.41 -6.55
CA ALA A 59 7.35 -0.41 -6.69
C ALA A 59 7.36 -1.23 -8.00
N GLU A 60 8.42 -2.02 -8.21
CA GLU A 60 8.73 -2.72 -9.46
C GLU A 60 7.56 -3.56 -9.99
N LYS A 61 7.18 -3.27 -11.24
CA LYS A 61 6.10 -3.91 -11.99
C LYS A 61 6.64 -4.81 -13.11
N PRO A 62 5.83 -5.74 -13.66
CA PRO A 62 6.20 -6.49 -14.86
C PRO A 62 6.52 -5.56 -16.04
N ASN A 63 7.35 -6.03 -16.97
CA ASN A 63 7.59 -5.28 -18.20
C ASN A 63 6.31 -5.24 -19.04
N GLY A 64 6.08 -4.13 -19.74
CA GLY A 64 4.86 -3.93 -20.52
C GLY A 64 4.72 -4.85 -21.74
N ASP A 65 5.81 -5.44 -22.20
CA ASP A 65 5.86 -6.41 -23.31
C ASP A 65 5.67 -7.86 -22.86
N GLY A 66 5.44 -8.09 -21.55
CA GLY A 66 5.32 -9.42 -20.97
C GLY A 66 6.66 -10.15 -20.81
N SER A 67 7.78 -9.51 -21.15
CA SER A 67 9.11 -10.02 -20.83
C SER A 67 9.43 -9.78 -19.35
N GLY A 68 10.41 -10.49 -18.80
CA GLY A 68 10.90 -10.22 -17.45
C GLY A 68 10.05 -10.81 -16.32
N PRO A 69 10.22 -10.31 -15.08
CA PRO A 69 9.65 -10.95 -13.91
C PRO A 69 8.12 -10.81 -13.88
N LEU A 70 7.46 -11.91 -13.52
CA LEU A 70 6.01 -11.94 -13.31
C LEU A 70 5.61 -11.07 -12.13
N GLY A 71 4.44 -10.46 -12.24
CA GLY A 71 3.76 -9.87 -11.09
C GLY A 71 3.19 -11.00 -10.25
N ILE A 72 3.21 -10.81 -8.94
CA ILE A 72 2.75 -11.79 -7.97
C ILE A 72 1.90 -11.10 -6.91
N THR A 73 0.78 -11.72 -6.54
CA THR A 73 -0.03 -11.30 -5.41
C THR A 73 0.71 -11.54 -4.09
N ALA A 74 0.20 -10.98 -2.98
CA ALA A 74 0.72 -11.26 -1.64
C ALA A 74 0.69 -12.76 -1.27
N ALA A 75 -0.21 -13.54 -1.89
CA ALA A 75 -0.29 -15.00 -1.72
C ALA A 75 0.67 -15.79 -2.62
N GLY A 76 1.55 -15.10 -3.37
CA GLY A 76 2.52 -15.71 -4.28
C GLY A 76 1.92 -16.22 -5.60
N GLN A 77 0.66 -15.88 -5.91
CA GLN A 77 0.04 -16.27 -7.18
C GLN A 77 0.40 -15.28 -8.29
N PRO A 78 0.66 -15.72 -9.54
CA PRO A 78 0.89 -14.83 -10.66
C PRO A 78 -0.29 -13.88 -10.90
N ASP A 79 0.00 -12.58 -11.06
CA ASP A 79 -0.98 -11.56 -11.40
C ASP A 79 -0.29 -10.40 -12.15
N SER A 80 -0.79 -10.04 -13.33
CA SER A 80 -0.15 -9.00 -14.15
C SER A 80 -0.31 -7.60 -13.57
N GLU A 81 -1.31 -7.37 -12.71
CA GLU A 81 -1.63 -6.07 -12.11
C GLU A 81 -0.95 -5.84 -10.76
N SER A 82 -0.29 -6.86 -10.22
CA SER A 82 0.50 -6.82 -8.99
C SER A 82 1.97 -6.43 -9.21
N LEU A 83 2.66 -6.18 -8.09
CA LEU A 83 4.11 -6.02 -8.01
C LEU A 83 4.86 -7.30 -8.37
N THR A 84 6.08 -7.14 -8.88
CA THR A 84 7.05 -8.25 -9.02
C THR A 84 7.63 -8.64 -7.66
N VAL A 85 8.35 -9.77 -7.58
CA VAL A 85 9.12 -10.12 -6.37
C VAL A 85 10.01 -8.97 -5.90
N ARG A 86 10.70 -8.30 -6.83
CA ARG A 86 11.54 -7.13 -6.52
C ARG A 86 10.70 -5.97 -5.98
N GLY A 87 9.51 -5.77 -6.52
CA GLY A 87 8.58 -4.74 -6.05
C GLY A 87 8.14 -4.98 -4.60
N TRP A 88 7.85 -6.23 -4.25
CA TRP A 88 7.55 -6.62 -2.86
C TRP A 88 8.74 -6.43 -1.92
N GLN A 89 9.97 -6.72 -2.38
CA GLN A 89 11.18 -6.43 -1.62
C GLN A 89 11.30 -4.92 -1.33
N ARG A 90 11.05 -4.06 -2.32
CA ARG A 90 11.05 -2.61 -2.12
C ARG A 90 9.95 -2.17 -1.16
N ALA A 91 8.73 -2.71 -1.27
CA ALA A 91 7.63 -2.41 -0.35
C ALA A 91 8.00 -2.75 1.11
N GLY A 92 8.66 -3.90 1.33
CA GLY A 92 9.20 -4.28 2.63
C GLY A 92 10.34 -3.37 3.11
N ALA A 93 11.24 -2.96 2.22
CA ALA A 93 12.34 -2.06 2.58
C ALA A 93 11.85 -0.63 2.90
N LEU A 94 10.88 -0.10 2.14
CA LEU A 94 10.19 1.15 2.42
C LEU A 94 9.50 1.09 3.79
N THR A 95 8.94 -0.07 4.13
CA THR A 95 8.34 -0.30 5.45
C THR A 95 9.38 -0.14 6.57
N GLN A 96 10.59 -0.68 6.40
CA GLN A 96 11.66 -0.48 7.38
C GLN A 96 12.08 0.99 7.46
N LEU A 97 12.33 1.64 6.31
CA LEU A 97 12.72 3.05 6.27
C LEU A 97 11.74 3.95 7.03
N PHE A 98 10.45 3.84 6.73
CA PHE A 98 9.45 4.75 7.27
C PHE A 98 8.91 4.37 8.65
N SER A 99 9.19 3.16 9.16
CA SER A 99 8.76 2.75 10.52
C SER A 99 9.87 2.80 11.57
N GLN A 100 11.10 3.12 11.17
CA GLN A 100 12.25 3.19 12.08
C GLN A 100 12.77 4.63 12.21
N PRO A 101 12.49 5.30 13.34
CA PRO A 101 13.00 6.66 13.60
C PRO A 101 14.54 6.76 13.49
N SER A 102 15.27 5.70 13.82
CA SER A 102 16.72 5.66 13.70
C SER A 102 17.23 5.74 12.26
N LEU A 103 16.50 5.17 11.29
CA LEU A 103 16.87 5.31 9.88
C LEU A 103 16.55 6.71 9.36
N LEU A 104 15.41 7.27 9.76
CA LEU A 104 15.03 8.65 9.39
C LEU A 104 15.93 9.71 10.02
N ALA A 105 16.70 9.38 11.07
CA ALA A 105 17.70 10.24 11.66
C ALA A 105 19.03 10.25 10.89
N ASP A 106 19.24 9.33 9.95
CA ASP A 106 20.39 9.38 9.04
C ASP A 106 20.36 10.68 8.22
N ILE A 107 21.53 11.28 8.01
CA ILE A 107 21.65 12.56 7.29
C ILE A 107 21.02 12.49 5.90
N HIS A 108 21.13 11.34 5.23
CA HIS A 108 20.58 11.10 3.89
C HIS A 108 19.04 11.15 3.88
N TYR A 109 18.40 10.69 4.96
CA TYR A 109 16.94 10.64 5.08
C TYR A 109 16.36 11.75 5.97
N SER A 110 17.19 12.67 6.48
CA SER A 110 16.80 13.70 7.45
C SER A 110 15.66 14.63 7.00
N ALA A 111 15.44 14.76 5.70
CA ALA A 111 14.30 15.50 5.13
C ALA A 111 12.96 14.76 5.28
N LEU A 112 12.99 13.43 5.31
CA LEU A 112 11.82 12.57 5.41
C LEU A 112 11.22 12.60 6.83
N SER A 113 10.06 11.98 6.98
CA SER A 113 9.41 11.83 8.28
C SER A 113 8.59 10.54 8.27
N GLN A 114 8.37 9.95 9.45
CA GLN A 114 7.47 8.82 9.56
C GLN A 114 6.06 9.29 9.20
N PRO A 115 5.38 8.66 8.22
CA PRO A 115 4.07 9.11 7.79
C PRO A 115 3.02 8.84 8.85
N THR A 116 2.09 9.79 8.99
CA THR A 116 0.88 9.67 9.81
C THR A 116 -0.37 9.42 8.96
N ARG A 117 -0.24 9.56 7.64
CA ARG A 117 -1.28 9.34 6.63
C ARG A 117 -0.64 8.62 5.44
N LEU A 118 -1.33 7.62 4.89
CA LEU A 118 -0.89 6.89 3.70
C LEU A 118 -1.95 6.99 2.62
N PHE A 119 -1.52 7.24 1.38
CA PHE A 119 -2.41 7.30 0.22
C PHE A 119 -1.90 6.46 -0.93
N ALA A 120 -2.82 5.78 -1.59
CA ALA A 120 -2.57 5.12 -2.87
C ALA A 120 -3.72 5.41 -3.83
N SER A 121 -3.48 5.30 -5.14
CA SER A 121 -4.58 5.40 -6.11
C SER A 121 -5.54 4.23 -5.94
N ALA A 122 -6.84 4.53 -5.84
CA ALA A 122 -7.87 3.52 -5.97
C ALA A 122 -7.86 2.90 -7.37
N ILE A 123 -8.37 1.67 -7.44
CA ILE A 123 -8.76 1.04 -8.70
C ILE A 123 -9.91 1.83 -9.31
N GLY A 124 -9.77 2.18 -10.59
CA GLY A 124 -10.74 3.03 -11.29
C GLY A 124 -11.02 2.51 -12.71
N LYS A 125 -11.98 3.14 -13.39
CA LYS A 125 -12.23 2.85 -14.81
C LYS A 125 -10.95 3.06 -15.61
N GLY A 126 -10.52 2.04 -16.35
CA GLY A 126 -9.30 2.09 -17.18
C GLY A 126 -8.01 1.71 -16.47
N SER A 127 -8.03 1.28 -15.21
CA SER A 127 -6.85 0.67 -14.57
C SER A 127 -7.23 -0.27 -13.43
N ALA A 128 -6.75 -1.51 -13.50
CA ALA A 128 -6.90 -2.53 -12.48
C ALA A 128 -5.65 -2.65 -11.57
N SER A 129 -4.71 -1.71 -11.67
CA SER A 129 -3.40 -1.85 -11.04
C SER A 129 -3.50 -1.75 -9.52
N GLN A 130 -3.02 -2.78 -8.84
CA GLN A 130 -2.99 -2.85 -7.37
C GLN A 130 -1.69 -2.27 -6.80
N ARG A 131 -0.69 -2.08 -7.67
CA ARG A 131 0.71 -1.78 -7.32
C ARG A 131 0.89 -0.60 -6.37
N PRO A 132 0.19 0.56 -6.54
CA PRO A 132 0.33 1.67 -5.59
C PRO A 132 -0.09 1.28 -4.19
N ALA A 133 -1.19 0.53 -4.04
CA ALA A 133 -1.66 0.06 -2.76
C ALA A 133 -0.75 -1.04 -2.18
N GLU A 134 -0.35 -2.01 -2.99
CA GLU A 134 0.59 -3.08 -2.59
C GLU A 134 1.93 -2.52 -2.09
N THR A 135 2.39 -1.40 -2.67
CA THR A 135 3.64 -0.74 -2.26
C THR A 135 3.59 -0.23 -0.82
N LEU A 136 2.42 0.24 -0.35
CA LEU A 136 2.26 0.85 0.98
C LEU A 136 1.53 -0.03 2.00
N THR A 137 0.87 -1.10 1.57
CA THR A 137 0.11 -1.97 2.47
C THR A 137 0.97 -2.52 3.63
N PRO A 138 2.20 -3.03 3.40
CA PRO A 138 3.02 -3.52 4.51
C PRO A 138 3.40 -2.42 5.52
N LEU A 139 3.58 -1.17 5.06
CA LEU A 139 3.85 -0.03 5.93
C LEU A 139 2.61 0.36 6.74
N ALA A 140 1.43 0.34 6.11
CA ALA A 140 0.15 0.61 6.77
C ALA A 140 -0.08 -0.36 7.94
N GLU A 141 0.13 -1.66 7.69
CA GLU A 141 0.06 -2.71 8.69
C GLU A 141 1.09 -2.51 9.81
N ARG A 142 2.35 -2.21 9.44
CA ARG A 142 3.44 -2.00 10.40
C ARG A 142 3.19 -0.80 11.33
N LEU A 143 2.60 0.28 10.81
CA LEU A 143 2.32 1.49 11.57
C LEU A 143 0.94 1.46 12.27
N GLY A 144 0.07 0.52 11.91
CA GLY A 144 -1.30 0.46 12.42
C GLY A 144 -2.16 1.63 11.96
N ILE A 145 -1.90 2.18 10.76
CA ILE A 145 -2.65 3.31 10.18
C ILE A 145 -3.35 2.88 8.89
N ALA A 146 -4.45 3.56 8.54
CA ALA A 146 -5.19 3.24 7.34
C ALA A 146 -4.43 3.64 6.07
N LEU A 147 -4.54 2.79 5.03
CA LEU A 147 -4.20 3.15 3.66
C LEU A 147 -5.44 3.75 2.98
N GLU A 148 -5.41 5.06 2.75
CA GLU A 148 -6.50 5.78 2.12
C GLU A 148 -6.42 5.69 0.59
N GLN A 149 -7.53 5.34 -0.05
CA GLN A 149 -7.64 5.29 -1.51
C GLN A 149 -8.85 6.11 -1.99
N PRO A 150 -8.88 7.43 -1.72
CA PRO A 150 -10.06 8.27 -1.94
C PRO A 150 -10.36 8.51 -3.42
N TYR A 151 -9.35 8.41 -4.28
CA TYR A 151 -9.44 8.79 -5.69
C TYR A 151 -8.70 7.79 -6.60
N PRO A 152 -9.25 7.50 -7.80
CA PRO A 152 -8.54 6.75 -8.82
C PRO A 152 -7.35 7.54 -9.38
N LYS A 153 -6.44 6.86 -10.09
CA LYS A 153 -5.19 7.45 -10.55
C LYS A 153 -5.33 8.72 -11.41
N THR A 154 -6.46 8.87 -12.11
CA THR A 154 -6.74 9.99 -13.03
C THR A 154 -7.27 11.24 -12.33
N GLN A 155 -7.56 11.20 -11.03
CA GLN A 155 -8.08 12.32 -10.25
C GLN A 155 -6.98 12.94 -9.39
N THR A 156 -5.85 13.21 -10.04
CA THR A 156 -4.64 13.75 -9.43
C THR A 156 -4.86 15.15 -8.85
N ASP A 157 -5.73 15.93 -9.50
CA ASP A 157 -6.16 17.26 -9.09
C ASP A 157 -6.86 17.26 -7.73
N LEU A 158 -7.82 16.35 -7.52
CA LEU A 158 -8.60 16.26 -6.28
C LEU A 158 -7.71 15.86 -5.09
N LEU A 159 -6.88 14.83 -5.28
CA LEU A 159 -5.92 14.41 -4.26
C LEU A 159 -4.93 15.53 -3.94
N GLY A 160 -4.39 16.17 -4.98
CA GLY A 160 -3.41 17.23 -4.83
C GLY A 160 -3.96 18.45 -4.10
N GLN A 161 -5.12 18.95 -4.50
CA GLN A 161 -5.78 20.07 -3.83
C GLN A 161 -6.09 19.76 -2.35
N MET A 162 -6.57 18.54 -2.05
CA MET A 162 -6.83 18.11 -0.68
C MET A 162 -5.55 18.13 0.16
N LEU A 163 -4.46 17.52 -0.31
CA LEU A 163 -3.19 17.48 0.40
C LEU A 163 -2.57 18.87 0.54
N GLY A 164 -2.61 19.67 -0.53
CA GLY A 164 -2.12 21.04 -0.56
C GLY A 164 -2.88 21.96 0.40
N ALA A 165 -4.20 21.80 0.52
CA ALA A 165 -5.00 22.52 1.50
C ALA A 165 -4.66 22.08 2.94
N ALA A 166 -4.55 20.77 3.18
CA ALA A 166 -4.22 20.22 4.50
C ALA A 166 -2.82 20.67 4.99
N ALA A 167 -1.84 20.78 4.09
CA ALA A 167 -0.52 21.30 4.42
C ALA A 167 -0.56 22.81 4.79
N ARG A 168 -1.35 23.61 4.04
CA ARG A 168 -1.49 25.06 4.26
C ARG A 168 -2.23 25.43 5.53
N GLN A 169 -3.17 24.60 5.99
CA GLN A 169 -3.91 24.82 7.24
C GLN A 169 -3.00 24.87 8.48
N GLY A 170 -1.76 24.38 8.36
CA GLY A 170 -0.71 24.58 9.36
C GLY A 170 -0.78 23.63 10.55
N GLY A 171 0.37 23.39 11.16
CA GLY A 171 0.58 22.47 12.27
C GLY A 171 1.94 21.78 12.13
N ALA A 172 2.67 21.64 13.23
CA ALA A 172 4.06 21.15 13.21
C ALA A 172 4.19 19.63 13.06
N GLN A 173 3.09 18.90 12.94
CA GLN A 173 3.09 17.45 13.14
C GLN A 173 2.30 16.75 12.06
N GLY A 174 2.96 15.80 11.39
CA GLY A 174 2.34 14.90 10.44
C GLY A 174 3.05 14.90 9.09
N ALA A 175 3.00 13.76 8.42
CA ALA A 175 3.46 13.62 7.05
C ALA A 175 2.53 12.66 6.30
N ALA A 176 2.24 12.99 5.04
CA ALA A 176 1.57 12.09 4.12
C ALA A 176 2.61 11.37 3.26
N LEU A 177 2.50 10.05 3.12
CA LEU A 177 3.22 9.29 2.08
C LEU A 177 2.21 8.84 1.03
N VAL A 178 2.51 9.13 -0.23
CA VAL A 178 1.62 8.87 -1.36
C VAL A 178 2.33 7.98 -2.38
N ALA A 179 1.74 6.83 -2.71
CA ALA A 179 2.18 5.98 -3.81
C ALA A 179 1.28 6.16 -5.02
N TRP A 180 1.86 6.41 -6.19
CA TRP A 180 1.11 6.70 -7.41
C TRP A 180 1.76 6.12 -8.68
N GLU A 181 1.13 6.33 -9.83
CA GLU A 181 1.75 6.04 -11.14
C GLU A 181 2.74 7.15 -11.52
N HIS A 182 3.96 6.77 -11.88
CA HIS A 182 5.07 7.69 -12.17
C HIS A 182 4.74 8.78 -13.21
N THR A 183 4.00 8.44 -14.26
CA THR A 183 3.58 9.39 -15.32
C THR A 183 2.72 10.55 -14.79
N LEU A 184 2.02 10.33 -13.67
CA LEU A 184 1.09 11.28 -13.07
C LEU A 184 1.64 11.97 -11.81
N ILE A 185 2.80 11.55 -11.29
CA ILE A 185 3.41 12.20 -10.11
C ILE A 185 3.75 13.68 -10.37
N PRO A 186 4.30 14.09 -11.53
CA PRO A 186 4.51 15.51 -11.81
C PRO A 186 3.22 16.34 -11.77
N GLU A 187 2.11 15.78 -12.24
CA GLU A 187 0.79 16.42 -12.17
C GLU A 187 0.30 16.54 -10.73
N LEU A 188 0.43 15.44 -9.95
CA LEU A 188 0.09 15.43 -8.54
C LEU A 188 0.86 16.49 -7.76
N ALA A 189 2.18 16.58 -7.98
CA ALA A 189 3.04 17.56 -7.34
C ALA A 189 2.58 18.99 -7.66
N ARG A 190 2.27 19.29 -8.93
CA ARG A 190 1.73 20.61 -9.33
C ARG A 190 0.37 20.91 -8.68
N ALA A 191 -0.51 19.92 -8.58
CA ALA A 191 -1.80 20.08 -7.93
C ALA A 191 -1.68 20.35 -6.41
N ILE A 192 -0.75 19.67 -5.73
CA ILE A 192 -0.44 19.91 -4.31
C ILE A 192 0.03 21.35 -4.08
N THR A 193 0.97 21.79 -4.92
CA THR A 193 1.58 23.10 -4.77
C THR A 193 0.64 24.21 -5.20
N GLY A 194 -0.41 23.92 -5.97
CA GLY A 194 -1.53 24.82 -6.26
C GLY A 194 -1.16 26.10 -7.02
N GLN A 195 0.08 26.23 -7.46
CA GLN A 195 0.62 27.44 -8.07
C GLN A 195 1.70 27.09 -9.11
N PRO A 196 1.33 26.94 -10.39
CA PRO A 196 2.31 26.87 -11.48
C PRO A 196 3.14 28.15 -11.62
N ASP A 197 2.65 29.28 -11.08
CA ASP A 197 3.24 30.61 -11.29
C ASP A 197 4.06 31.16 -10.10
N LEU A 198 4.03 30.48 -8.94
CA LEU A 198 4.67 30.96 -7.70
C LEU A 198 5.59 29.92 -7.04
N ILE A 199 5.64 28.71 -7.59
CA ILE A 199 6.87 27.93 -7.62
C ILE A 199 7.50 28.26 -8.97
N PRO A 200 8.81 28.57 -9.07
CA PRO A 200 9.44 28.61 -10.38
C PRO A 200 9.09 27.29 -11.08
N ALA A 201 8.31 27.32 -12.17
CA ALA A 201 7.80 26.11 -12.84
C ALA A 201 8.92 25.09 -13.18
N HIS A 202 10.17 25.57 -13.18
CA HIS A 202 11.42 24.81 -13.29
C HIS A 202 11.80 23.93 -12.09
N SER A 203 11.14 24.03 -10.93
CA SER A 203 11.51 23.30 -9.72
C SER A 203 10.87 21.92 -9.59
N ILE A 204 9.75 21.67 -10.28
CA ILE A 204 9.14 20.33 -10.35
C ILE A 204 9.57 19.70 -11.67
N PRO A 205 10.27 18.55 -11.67
CA PRO A 205 10.61 17.86 -12.90
C PRO A 205 9.36 17.57 -13.73
N ALA A 206 9.43 17.84 -15.04
CA ALA A 206 8.29 17.61 -15.94
C ALA A 206 7.89 16.13 -16.02
N GLN A 207 8.81 15.23 -15.71
CA GLN A 207 8.70 13.79 -15.86
C GLN A 207 9.28 13.09 -14.63
N TRP A 208 8.68 11.97 -14.25
CA TRP A 208 9.33 11.00 -13.39
C TRP A 208 10.06 9.99 -14.28
N PRO A 209 11.38 9.74 -14.11
CA PRO A 209 12.09 8.83 -15.00
C PRO A 209 11.58 7.38 -14.90
N ASP A 210 11.28 6.77 -16.04
CA ASP A 210 10.62 5.45 -16.13
C ASP A 210 11.35 4.33 -15.38
N GLU A 211 12.68 4.38 -15.29
CA GLU A 211 13.49 3.35 -14.61
C GLU A 211 13.69 3.60 -13.11
N ARG A 212 13.35 4.80 -12.61
CA ARG A 212 13.67 5.21 -11.23
C ARG A 212 12.57 4.86 -10.24
N PHE A 213 12.49 3.59 -9.82
CA PHE A 213 11.60 3.11 -8.72
C PHE A 213 12.04 3.54 -7.32
N ASP A 214 13.23 4.10 -7.22
CA ASP A 214 14.02 4.40 -6.05
C ASP A 214 14.06 5.91 -5.73
N LEU A 215 13.07 6.69 -6.18
CA LEU A 215 12.97 8.11 -5.86
C LEU A 215 11.86 8.38 -4.85
N ILE A 216 12.07 9.43 -4.05
CA ILE A 216 11.07 10.07 -3.19
C ILE A 216 11.12 11.56 -3.52
N TRP A 217 9.97 12.18 -3.79
CA TRP A 217 9.86 13.63 -3.84
C TRP A 217 9.21 14.11 -2.55
N MET A 218 9.93 14.93 -1.80
CA MET A 218 9.46 15.51 -0.54
C MET A 218 9.04 16.95 -0.81
N LEU A 219 7.75 17.22 -0.64
CA LEU A 219 7.13 18.55 -0.69
C LEU A 219 6.93 19.04 0.74
N ASN A 220 7.58 20.14 1.11
CA ASN A 220 7.44 20.75 2.44
C ASN A 220 6.81 22.13 2.33
N TRP A 221 5.69 22.34 3.01
CA TRP A 221 5.07 23.66 3.13
C TRP A 221 5.88 24.56 4.06
N GLN A 222 6.36 25.69 3.53
CA GLN A 222 7.12 26.68 4.25
C GLN A 222 6.19 27.84 4.63
N ALA A 223 5.64 27.81 5.84
CA ALA A 223 4.66 28.81 6.29
C ALA A 223 5.18 30.27 6.21
N GLY A 224 6.49 30.49 6.41
CA GLY A 224 7.11 31.80 6.33
C GLY A 224 7.12 32.41 4.92
N SER A 225 7.47 31.62 3.90
CA SER A 225 7.47 32.04 2.49
C SER A 225 6.13 31.79 1.79
N GLN A 226 5.20 31.08 2.43
CA GLN A 226 3.94 30.62 1.87
C GLN A 226 4.11 29.84 0.56
N GLN A 227 5.18 29.05 0.47
CA GLN A 227 5.52 28.26 -0.70
C GLN A 227 5.85 26.81 -0.30
N PHE A 228 5.79 25.89 -1.26
CA PHE A 228 6.38 24.57 -1.09
C PHE A 228 7.82 24.56 -1.58
N SER A 229 8.70 23.88 -0.85
CA SER A 229 9.97 23.41 -1.38
C SER A 229 9.86 21.95 -1.82
N LEU A 230 10.50 21.60 -2.94
CA LEU A 230 10.65 20.22 -3.40
C LEU A 230 12.09 19.75 -3.17
N THR A 231 12.25 18.58 -2.57
CA THR A 231 13.53 17.87 -2.46
C THR A 231 13.40 16.48 -3.04
N GLN A 232 14.29 16.10 -3.94
CA GLN A 232 14.39 14.73 -4.43
C GLN A 232 15.38 13.96 -3.54
N ILE A 233 15.02 12.73 -3.18
CA ILE A 233 15.80 11.85 -2.34
C ILE A 233 15.80 10.47 -3.01
N ASP A 234 16.97 9.88 -3.22
CA ASP A 234 17.09 8.48 -3.62
C ASP A 234 16.91 7.55 -2.41
N GLN A 235 16.12 6.50 -2.60
CA GLN A 235 15.73 5.54 -1.57
C GLN A 235 16.93 4.74 -1.05
N ARG A 236 17.86 4.32 -1.92
CA ARG A 236 19.02 3.46 -1.59
C ARG A 236 18.64 2.18 -0.81
N LEU A 237 17.51 1.57 -1.18
CA LEU A 237 16.93 0.47 -0.40
C LEU A 237 17.30 -0.90 -0.95
N LEU A 238 17.44 -1.02 -2.28
CA LEU A 238 17.75 -2.27 -2.95
C LEU A 238 19.08 -2.19 -3.70
N ALA A 239 19.71 -3.34 -3.90
CA ALA A 239 20.89 -3.44 -4.75
C ALA A 239 20.57 -2.98 -6.18
N GLY A 240 21.39 -2.08 -6.71
CA GLY A 240 21.19 -1.46 -8.03
C GLY A 240 20.33 -0.20 -8.02
N ASP A 241 19.85 0.28 -6.87
CA ASP A 241 19.28 1.63 -6.76
C ASP A 241 20.32 2.68 -7.17
N ALA A 242 19.87 3.68 -7.93
CA ALA A 242 20.74 4.71 -8.46
C ALA A 242 20.91 5.85 -7.46
N GLY A 243 22.14 6.34 -7.29
CA GLY A 243 22.39 7.59 -6.58
C GLY A 243 21.78 8.78 -7.32
N LEU A 244 21.48 9.86 -6.58
CA LEU A 244 21.28 11.19 -7.16
C LEU A 244 22.62 11.84 -7.54
#